data_AF-A0A945N2R2-F1
#
_entry.id   AF-A0A945N2R2-F1
#
_cell.length_a   1.000
_cell.length_b   1.000
_cell.length_c   1.000
_cell.angle_alpha   90.00
_cell.angle_beta   90.00
_cell.angle_gamma   90.00
#
_symmetry.space_group_name_H-M   'P 1'
#
loop_
_entity.id
_entity.type
_entity.pdbx_description
1 polymer ?
#
loop_
_entity_poly.entity_id
_entity_poly.type
_entity_poly.pdbx_seq_one_letter_code
_entity_poly.pdbx_strand_id
1 'polypeptide(L)'
;HACGTNVFTIDGEGYSLLWYEGQEDEFVRIDWGHGVVVTPPEQMFHQHFNTGDRPSRYLAVQFGTVRYPIRQVKKDSWGGKVDTSVEDGGNQIEYENQLPWIHKLWLEEMDRNEIASEMGEIFDEEKVRVSG
;
A
#
# COMPACT_ATOMS: atom_id res chain seq x y z
N HIS A 1 -8.78 2.84 -5.29
CA HIS A 1 -8.71 3.59 -6.58
C HIS A 1 -8.99 2.68 -7.79
N ALA A 2 -9.02 3.24 -9.02
CA ALA A 2 -9.33 2.49 -10.26
C ALA A 2 -8.23 1.49 -10.67
N CYS A 3 -8.63 0.44 -11.40
CA CYS A 3 -7.72 -0.60 -11.91
C CYS A 3 -6.79 -0.10 -13.04
N GLY A 4 -5.76 -0.90 -13.36
CA GLY A 4 -4.96 -0.75 -14.58
C GLY A 4 -3.63 0.01 -14.42
N THR A 5 -3.19 0.26 -13.18
CA THR A 5 -1.78 0.53 -12.89
C THR A 5 -1.17 -0.72 -12.28
N ASN A 6 -0.17 -1.28 -12.95
CA ASN A 6 0.51 -2.51 -12.57
C ASN A 6 1.89 -2.17 -12.01
N VAL A 7 2.22 -2.70 -10.84
CA VAL A 7 3.47 -2.40 -10.14
C VAL A 7 4.43 -3.57 -10.33
N PHE A 8 5.52 -3.33 -11.05
CA PHE A 8 6.57 -4.33 -11.29
C PHE A 8 7.71 -4.10 -10.31
N THR A 9 8.03 -5.08 -9.48
CA THR A 9 9.17 -5.01 -8.56
C THR A 9 10.46 -5.25 -9.33
N ILE A 10 11.23 -4.19 -9.53
CA ILE A 10 12.54 -4.25 -10.18
C ILE A 10 13.60 -4.66 -9.16
N ASP A 11 13.43 -4.23 -7.91
CA ASP A 11 14.41 -4.42 -6.85
C ASP A 11 13.76 -4.32 -5.46
N GLY A 12 14.36 -4.97 -4.47
CA GLY A 12 13.86 -5.02 -3.09
C GLY A 12 12.95 -6.24 -2.80
N GLU A 13 12.48 -6.32 -1.56
CA GLU A 13 11.63 -7.40 -1.06
C GLU A 13 10.59 -6.89 -0.05
N GLY A 14 9.47 -7.59 0.04
CA GLY A 14 8.38 -7.20 0.92
C GLY A 14 7.07 -7.79 0.50
N TYR A 15 5.97 -7.13 0.85
CA TYR A 15 4.63 -7.61 0.54
C TYR A 15 3.63 -6.49 0.29
N SER A 16 2.52 -6.84 -0.34
CA SER A 16 1.37 -5.95 -0.51
C SER A 16 0.17 -6.57 0.18
N LEU A 17 -0.60 -5.75 0.89
CA LEU A 17 -1.92 -6.14 1.40
C LEU A 17 -2.98 -5.51 0.50
N LEU A 18 -4.03 -6.26 0.17
CA LEU A 18 -5.14 -5.80 -0.65
C LEU A 18 -6.46 -6.26 -0.02
N TRP A 19 -7.45 -5.38 0.07
CA TRP A 19 -8.77 -5.74 0.58
C TRP A 19 -9.86 -4.86 -0.04
N TYR A 20 -11.11 -5.34 0.02
CA TYR A 20 -12.28 -4.53 -0.28
C TYR A 20 -12.74 -3.80 0.99
N GLU A 21 -13.29 -2.60 0.81
CA GLU A 21 -13.92 -1.85 1.90
C GLU A 21 -15.04 -2.67 2.56
N GLY A 22 -15.01 -2.80 3.89
CA GLY A 22 -15.94 -3.62 4.66
C GLY A 22 -15.64 -5.13 4.63
N GLN A 23 -14.53 -5.54 4.03
CA GLN A 23 -14.04 -6.92 3.98
C GLN A 23 -12.57 -7.01 4.41
N GLU A 24 -12.21 -6.25 5.45
CA GLU A 24 -10.85 -6.14 5.96
C GLU A 24 -10.28 -7.49 6.42
N ASP A 25 -11.14 -8.39 6.92
CA ASP A 25 -10.77 -9.73 7.36
C ASP A 25 -10.50 -10.71 6.19
N GLU A 26 -10.91 -10.36 4.96
CA GLU A 26 -10.71 -11.16 3.74
C GLU A 26 -9.52 -10.65 2.90
N PHE A 27 -8.57 -9.96 3.53
CA PHE A 27 -7.43 -9.39 2.83
C PHE A 27 -6.58 -10.46 2.12
N VAL A 28 -5.94 -10.04 1.03
CA VAL A 28 -4.96 -10.82 0.28
C VAL A 28 -3.57 -10.24 0.53
N ARG A 29 -2.64 -11.07 0.98
CA ARG A 29 -1.21 -10.76 1.03
C ARG A 29 -0.53 -11.30 -0.22
N ILE A 30 0.29 -10.46 -0.85
CA ILE A 30 1.14 -10.83 -1.98
C ILE A 30 2.58 -10.49 -1.62
N ASP A 31 3.36 -11.51 -1.30
CA ASP A 31 4.82 -11.35 -1.13
C ASP A 31 5.45 -11.08 -2.50
N TRP A 32 6.34 -10.09 -2.55
CA TRP A 32 7.02 -9.68 -3.76
C TRP A 32 8.52 -9.54 -3.56
N GLY A 33 9.24 -9.81 -4.63
CA GLY A 33 10.67 -9.57 -4.80
C GLY A 33 10.95 -9.29 -6.27
N HIS A 34 12.20 -9.31 -6.70
CA HIS A 34 12.56 -9.09 -8.10
C HIS A 34 11.71 -9.92 -9.07
N GLY A 35 11.08 -9.24 -10.05
CA GLY A 35 10.30 -9.87 -11.12
C GLY A 35 8.82 -10.13 -10.79
N VAL A 36 8.38 -9.87 -9.56
CA VAL A 36 6.95 -9.99 -9.19
C VAL A 36 6.17 -8.76 -9.69
N VAL A 37 4.94 -9.01 -10.13
CA VAL A 37 4.02 -7.98 -10.60
C VAL A 37 2.77 -8.00 -9.73
N VAL A 38 2.45 -6.87 -9.10
CA VAL A 38 1.24 -6.68 -8.32
C VAL A 38 0.27 -5.81 -9.10
N THR A 39 -0.96 -6.30 -9.27
CA THR A 39 -2.01 -5.63 -10.05
C THR A 39 -3.28 -5.51 -9.22
N PRO A 40 -3.44 -4.46 -8.40
CA PRO A 40 -4.63 -4.30 -7.59
C PRO A 40 -5.89 -4.26 -8.47
N PRO A 41 -6.87 -5.13 -8.19
CA PRO A 41 -8.19 -5.05 -8.81
C PRO A 41 -8.87 -3.70 -8.55
N GLU A 42 -9.92 -3.43 -9.33
CA GLU A 42 -10.72 -2.22 -9.16
C GLU A 42 -11.26 -2.13 -7.72
N GLN A 43 -11.16 -0.94 -7.13
CA GLN A 43 -11.74 -0.61 -5.82
C GLN A 43 -11.19 -1.39 -4.62
N MET A 44 -10.03 -2.05 -4.74
CA MET A 44 -9.33 -2.56 -3.57
C MET A 44 -8.45 -1.47 -2.94
N PHE A 45 -8.56 -1.30 -1.63
CA PHE A 45 -7.49 -0.67 -0.86
C PHE A 45 -6.26 -1.56 -0.91
N HIS A 46 -5.09 -0.94 -0.85
CA HIS A 46 -3.85 -1.67 -0.79
C HIS A 46 -2.73 -0.83 -0.19
N GLN A 47 -1.79 -1.52 0.45
CA GLN A 47 -0.58 -0.93 1.01
C GLN A 47 0.61 -1.80 0.64
N HIS A 48 1.72 -1.17 0.30
CA HIS A 48 2.97 -1.82 -0.08
C HIS A 48 4.01 -1.63 1.03
N PHE A 49 4.57 -2.73 1.51
CA PHE A 49 5.52 -2.73 2.62
C PHE A 49 6.87 -3.25 2.16
N ASN A 50 7.89 -2.40 2.18
CA ASN A 50 9.27 -2.84 2.08
C ASN A 50 9.69 -3.40 3.44
N THR A 51 10.24 -4.62 3.43
CA THR A 51 10.77 -5.28 4.63
C THR A 51 12.23 -5.64 4.47
N GLY A 52 12.90 -5.13 3.43
CA GLY A 52 14.34 -5.31 3.22
C GLY A 52 15.15 -4.14 3.78
N ASP A 53 16.45 -4.37 3.96
CA ASP A 53 17.43 -3.41 4.51
C ASP A 53 17.81 -2.27 3.54
N ARG A 54 17.15 -2.22 2.39
CA ARG A 54 17.45 -1.31 1.29
C ARG A 54 16.19 -0.86 0.58
N PRO A 55 16.19 0.32 -0.07
CA PRO A 55 15.01 0.81 -0.75
C PRO A 55 14.55 -0.10 -1.89
N SER A 56 13.26 -0.46 -1.90
CA SER A 56 12.61 -1.13 -3.03
C SER A 56 12.44 -0.18 -4.22
N ARG A 57 12.50 -0.74 -5.44
CA ARG A 57 12.29 0.00 -6.68
C ARG A 57 11.19 -0.65 -7.51
N TYR A 58 10.21 0.15 -7.88
CA TYR A 58 9.08 -0.30 -8.69
C TYR A 58 9.02 0.43 -10.03
N LEU A 59 8.58 -0.30 -11.06
CA LEU A 59 8.14 0.26 -12.32
C LEU A 59 6.61 0.19 -12.37
N ALA A 60 5.96 1.35 -12.28
CA ALA A 60 4.51 1.46 -12.46
C ALA A 60 4.19 1.55 -13.96
N VAL A 61 3.52 0.53 -14.50
CA VAL A 61 3.09 0.46 -15.90
C VAL A 61 1.58 0.62 -15.98
N GLN A 62 1.13 1.58 -16.77
CA GLN A 62 -0.29 1.89 -16.91
C GLN A 62 -0.61 2.40 -18.32
N PHE A 63 -1.87 2.28 -18.70
CA PHE A 63 -2.35 2.82 -19.97
C PHE A 63 -2.72 4.30 -19.85
N GLY A 64 -1.86 5.16 -20.41
CA GLY A 64 -1.94 6.61 -20.29
C GLY A 64 -1.08 7.16 -19.15
N THR A 65 -1.01 8.49 -19.03
CA THR A 65 -0.17 9.19 -18.03
C THR A 65 -0.92 10.34 -17.40
N VAL A 66 -0.45 10.87 -16.26
CA VAL A 66 -1.04 12.06 -15.62
C VAL A 66 -1.21 13.21 -16.61
N ARG A 67 -0.21 13.43 -17.47
CA ARG A 67 -0.24 14.45 -18.53
C ARG A 67 -1.19 14.11 -19.68
N TYR A 68 -1.32 12.82 -20.01
CA TYR A 68 -2.14 12.33 -21.11
C TYR A 68 -3.08 11.21 -20.63
N PRO A 69 -4.14 11.55 -19.89
CA PRO A 69 -5.10 10.58 -19.40
C PRO A 69 -5.98 10.06 -20.54
N ILE A 70 -5.83 8.77 -20.85
CA ILE A 70 -6.58 8.13 -21.95
C ILE A 70 -8.00 7.74 -21.52
N ARG A 71 -8.17 7.23 -20.29
CA ARG A 71 -9.48 6.79 -19.75
C ARG A 71 -10.12 7.89 -18.91
N GLN A 72 -11.45 8.04 -18.99
CA GLN A 72 -12.20 9.02 -18.18
C GLN A 72 -11.96 8.82 -16.68
N VAL A 73 -12.00 7.56 -16.21
CA VAL A 73 -11.71 7.23 -14.80
C VAL A 73 -10.35 7.75 -14.31
N LYS A 74 -9.33 7.77 -15.18
CA LYS A 74 -8.00 8.31 -14.84
C LYS A 74 -8.01 9.85 -14.82
N LYS A 75 -8.78 10.50 -15.72
CA LYS A 75 -9.01 11.96 -15.66
C LYS A 75 -9.64 12.36 -14.34
N ASP A 76 -10.68 11.64 -13.93
CA ASP A 76 -11.42 11.93 -12.71
C ASP A 76 -10.56 11.68 -11.47
N SER A 77 -9.79 10.58 -11.46
CA SER A 77 -8.88 10.25 -10.36
C SER A 77 -7.83 11.35 -10.16
N TRP A 78 -7.13 11.75 -11.23
CA TRP A 78 -6.10 12.78 -11.16
C TRP A 78 -6.65 14.22 -11.02
N GLY A 79 -7.97 14.38 -11.04
CA GLY A 79 -8.65 15.65 -10.77
C GLY A 79 -8.70 16.04 -9.28
N GLY A 80 -8.10 15.25 -8.38
CA GLY A 80 -7.94 15.59 -6.96
C GLY A 80 -8.69 14.69 -5.99
N LYS A 81 -8.74 13.37 -6.24
CA LYS A 81 -9.32 12.40 -5.28
C LYS A 81 -8.35 11.31 -4.81
N VAL A 82 -7.15 11.24 -5.39
CA VAL A 82 -6.23 10.12 -5.12
C VAL A 82 -5.52 10.29 -3.78
N ASP A 83 -5.20 11.53 -3.43
CA ASP A 83 -4.48 11.98 -2.24
C ASP A 83 -5.40 12.65 -1.21
N THR A 84 -6.72 12.47 -1.36
CA THR A 84 -7.73 12.99 -0.43
C THR A 84 -8.18 11.86 0.50
N SER A 85 -8.31 12.17 1.79
CA SER A 85 -8.81 11.24 2.81
C SER A 85 -10.19 10.68 2.42
N VAL A 86 -10.42 9.41 2.76
CA VAL A 86 -11.74 8.76 2.64
C VAL A 86 -12.82 9.50 3.44
N GLU A 87 -12.47 10.11 4.57
CA GLU A 87 -13.39 10.89 5.41
C GLU A 87 -13.90 12.14 4.69
N ASP A 88 -13.10 12.70 3.79
CA ASP A 88 -13.42 13.84 2.94
C ASP A 88 -14.00 13.42 1.56
N GLY A 89 -14.34 12.14 1.40
CA GLY A 89 -14.87 11.58 0.14
C GLY A 89 -13.81 11.29 -0.93
N GLY A 90 -12.56 11.15 -0.51
CA GLY A 90 -11.41 10.76 -1.32
C GLY A 90 -11.17 9.25 -1.40
N ASN A 91 -9.91 8.85 -1.57
CA ASN A 91 -9.50 7.43 -1.73
C ASN A 91 -8.30 7.02 -0.87
N GLN A 92 -7.84 7.89 0.04
CA GLN A 92 -6.69 7.64 0.91
C GLN A 92 -7.13 7.32 2.33
N ILE A 93 -6.58 6.25 2.91
CA ILE A 93 -6.69 5.99 4.34
C ILE A 93 -5.48 6.66 4.99
N GLU A 94 -5.73 7.62 5.89
CA GLU A 94 -4.69 8.30 6.66
C GLU A 94 -4.06 7.35 7.71
N TYR A 95 -2.85 7.66 8.17
CA TYR A 95 -2.11 6.79 9.09
C TYR A 95 -2.86 6.55 10.41
N GLU A 96 -3.55 7.57 10.92
CA GLU A 96 -4.35 7.51 12.15
C GLU A 96 -5.54 6.54 12.02
N ASN A 97 -5.98 6.31 10.79
CA ASN A 97 -7.09 5.43 10.43
C ASN A 97 -6.62 4.08 9.87
N GLN A 98 -5.32 3.80 9.85
CA GLN A 98 -4.79 2.50 9.46
C GLN A 98 -5.32 1.43 10.42
N LEU A 99 -5.76 0.29 9.87
CA LEU A 99 -6.21 -0.85 10.68
C LEU A 99 -5.06 -1.31 11.60
N PRO A 100 -5.27 -1.42 12.93
CA PRO A 100 -4.18 -1.68 13.87
C PRO A 100 -3.36 -2.94 13.58
N TRP A 101 -4.01 -3.99 13.06
CA TRP A 101 -3.35 -5.25 12.72
C TRP A 101 -2.35 -5.11 11.56
N ILE A 102 -2.54 -4.13 10.67
CA ILE A 102 -1.63 -3.91 9.54
C ILE A 102 -0.26 -3.44 10.04
N HIS A 103 -0.25 -2.43 10.92
CA HIS A 103 0.99 -1.89 11.45
C HIS A 103 1.71 -2.95 12.28
N LYS A 104 0.97 -3.70 13.10
CA LYS A 104 1.50 -4.84 13.86
C LYS A 104 2.16 -5.88 12.96
N LEU A 105 1.47 -6.32 11.90
CA LEU A 105 2.01 -7.29 10.95
C LEU A 105 3.31 -6.80 10.30
N TRP A 106 3.38 -5.53 9.94
CA TRP A 106 4.59 -4.96 9.36
C TRP A 106 5.74 -4.93 10.38
N LEU A 107 5.47 -4.48 11.60
CA LEU A 107 6.44 -4.48 12.69
C LEU A 107 6.96 -5.90 13.03
N GLU A 108 6.13 -6.94 12.92
CA GLU A 108 6.55 -8.34 13.07
C GLU A 108 7.50 -8.81 11.95
N GLU A 109 7.27 -8.38 10.70
CA GLU A 109 8.16 -8.69 9.57
C GLU A 109 9.48 -7.90 9.65
N MET A 110 9.43 -6.65 10.10
CA MET A 110 10.62 -5.83 10.36
C MET A 110 11.51 -6.48 11.43
N ASP A 111 10.91 -6.93 12.55
CA ASP A 111 11.63 -7.64 13.61
C ASP A 111 12.24 -8.95 13.11
N ARG A 112 11.50 -9.72 12.30
CA ARG A 112 11.98 -10.98 11.71
C ARG A 112 13.22 -10.77 10.85
N ASN A 113 13.27 -9.65 10.13
CA ASN A 113 14.39 -9.31 9.25
C ASN A 113 15.48 -8.50 9.97
N GLU A 114 15.33 -8.27 11.28
CA GLU A 114 16.26 -7.49 12.11
C GLU A 114 16.44 -6.04 11.64
N ILE A 115 15.38 -5.44 11.09
CA ILE A 115 15.39 -4.08 10.56
C ILE A 115 14.59 -3.18 11.51
N ALA A 116 15.16 -2.03 11.86
CA ALA A 116 14.47 -1.03 12.67
C ALA A 116 13.43 -0.27 11.83
N SER A 117 12.27 0.00 12.43
CA SER A 117 11.27 0.89 11.84
C SER A 117 11.70 2.35 11.94
N GLU A 118 11.37 3.14 10.90
CA GLU A 118 11.51 4.60 10.88
C GLU A 118 10.16 5.31 11.13
N MET A 119 9.12 4.58 11.53
CA MET A 119 7.75 5.10 11.68
C MET A 119 7.38 5.50 13.12
N GLY A 120 8.32 5.44 14.06
CA GLY A 120 8.08 5.70 15.48
C GLY A 120 7.66 7.13 15.83
N GLU A 121 7.80 8.10 14.92
CA GLU A 121 7.23 9.46 15.10
C GLU A 121 5.72 9.51 14.83
N ILE A 122 5.19 8.55 14.07
CA ILE A 122 3.78 8.46 13.66
C ILE A 122 3.04 7.44 14.51
N PHE A 123 3.68 6.29 14.81
CA PHE A 123 3.07 5.18 15.54
C PHE A 123 3.74 4.96 16.90
N ASP A 124 2.94 4.71 17.93
CA ASP A 124 3.41 4.18 19.22
C ASP A 124 3.70 2.68 19.07
N GLU A 125 4.86 2.35 18.51
CA GLU A 125 5.23 0.98 18.14
C GLU A 125 5.39 0.06 19.35
N GLU A 126 5.82 0.59 20.50
CA GLU A 126 5.87 -0.18 21.74
C GLU A 126 4.47 -0.69 22.08
N LYS A 127 3.47 0.20 22.07
CA LYS A 127 2.08 -0.17 22.33
C LYS A 127 1.52 -1.13 21.29
N VAL A 128 1.84 -0.94 20.01
CA VAL A 128 1.38 -1.84 18.94
C VAL A 128 1.89 -3.26 19.17
N ARG A 129 3.17 -3.42 19.54
CA ARG A 129 3.80 -4.74 19.77
C ARG A 129 3.18 -5.52 20.92
N VAL A 130 2.71 -4.84 21.97
CA VAL A 130 2.03 -5.50 23.11
C VAL A 130 0.53 -5.68 22.92
N SER A 131 -0.09 -5.03 21.93
CA SER A 131 -1.52 -5.19 21.66
C SER A 131 -1.79 -6.58 21.04
N GLY A 132 -2.47 -7.45 21.78
CA GLY A 132 -2.78 -8.84 21.42
C GLY A 132 -3.96 -8.94 20.48
#